data_AF-A0A2D5B6U7-F1
#
_entry.id   AF-A0A2D5B6U7-F1
#
_cell.length_a   1.000
_cell.length_b   1.000
_cell.length_c   1.000
_cell.angle_alpha   90.00
_cell.angle_beta   90.00
_cell.angle_gamma   90.00
#
_symmetry.space_group_name_H-M   'P 1'
#
loop_
_entity.id
_entity.type
_entity.pdbx_description
1 polymer ?
#
loop_
_entity_poly.entity_id
_entity_poly.type
_entity_poly.pdbx_seq_one_letter_code
_entity_poly.pdbx_strand_id
1 'polypeptide(L)'
;MSTESNLRERTQIMGIFAQILSGIGFALIIVGAVILIMDLIKEFSGDDGAFELMVAIESAEIMVAGVMFAALGQVLVCLRSIAVNCEKMSCKD
;
A
#
# COMPACT_ATOMS: atom_id res chain seq x y z
N MET A 1 -0.47 -21.82 -30.16
CA MET A 1 0.32 -20.99 -29.22
C MET A 1 -0.68 -20.21 -28.39
N SER A 2 -0.79 -20.58 -27.12
CA SER A 2 -1.94 -20.34 -26.25
C SER A 2 -2.08 -18.87 -25.84
N THR A 3 -3.30 -18.35 -25.97
CA THR A 3 -3.71 -17.01 -25.52
C THR A 3 -3.33 -16.72 -24.06
N GLU A 4 -3.30 -17.77 -23.22
CA GLU A 4 -2.86 -17.72 -21.81
C GLU A 4 -1.46 -17.12 -21.60
N SER A 5 -0.51 -17.36 -22.51
CA SER A 5 0.84 -16.80 -22.35
C SER A 5 0.82 -15.28 -22.58
N ASN A 6 -0.01 -14.80 -23.50
CA ASN A 6 -0.11 -13.39 -23.86
C ASN A 6 -0.72 -12.54 -22.73
N LEU A 7 -1.74 -13.04 -22.05
CA LEU A 7 -2.42 -12.28 -20.99
C LEU A 7 -1.57 -12.24 -19.70
N ARG A 8 -0.84 -13.32 -19.41
CA ARG A 8 0.07 -13.40 -18.26
C ARG A 8 1.28 -12.47 -18.40
N GLU A 9 1.82 -12.34 -19.62
CA GLU A 9 2.86 -11.36 -19.98
C GLU A 9 2.31 -9.93 -19.97
N ARG A 10 1.13 -9.68 -20.57
CA ARG A 10 0.51 -8.34 -20.61
C ARG A 10 0.12 -7.82 -19.23
N THR A 11 -0.33 -8.69 -18.32
CA THR A 11 -0.68 -8.32 -16.94
C THR A 11 0.52 -8.31 -15.99
N GLN A 12 1.73 -8.67 -16.46
CA GLN A 12 2.93 -8.66 -15.65
C GLN A 12 3.29 -7.24 -15.18
N ILE A 13 3.08 -6.24 -16.05
CA ILE A 13 3.26 -4.81 -15.74
C ILE A 13 2.37 -4.41 -14.55
N MET A 14 1.13 -4.90 -14.53
CA MET A 14 0.18 -4.64 -13.45
C MET A 14 0.65 -5.21 -12.11
N GLY A 15 1.34 -6.35 -12.13
CA GLY A 15 1.99 -6.93 -10.95
C GLY A 15 3.16 -6.10 -10.42
N ILE A 16 3.98 -5.55 -11.32
CA ILE A 16 5.11 -4.67 -10.95
C ILE A 16 4.58 -3.37 -10.33
N PHE A 17 3.58 -2.74 -10.95
CA PHE A 17 2.94 -1.55 -10.39
C PHE A 17 2.32 -1.81 -9.02
N ALA A 18 1.66 -2.96 -8.84
CA ALA A 18 1.11 -3.35 -7.55
C ALA A 18 2.18 -3.48 -6.44
N GLN A 19 3.34 -4.04 -6.76
CA GLN A 19 4.47 -4.14 -5.84
C GLN A 19 5.06 -2.78 -5.50
N ILE A 20 5.19 -1.88 -6.49
CA ILE A 20 5.66 -0.51 -6.27
C ILE A 20 4.70 0.26 -5.37
N LEU A 21 3.40 0.23 -5.66
CA LEU A 21 2.37 0.87 -4.83
C LEU A 21 2.36 0.33 -3.39
N SER A 22 2.47 -1.00 -3.24
CA SER A 22 2.56 -1.62 -1.92
C SER A 22 3.83 -1.21 -1.18
N GLY A 23 4.97 -1.17 -1.87
CA GLY A 23 6.25 -0.76 -1.31
C GLY A 23 6.25 0.70 -0.85
N ILE A 24 5.70 1.61 -1.66
CA ILE A 24 5.53 3.02 -1.30
C ILE A 24 4.59 3.14 -0.09
N GLY A 25 3.47 2.40 -0.10
CA GLY A 25 2.53 2.37 1.02
C GLY A 25 3.20 1.98 2.34
N PHE A 26 3.96 0.88 2.33
CA PHE A 26 4.71 0.46 3.52
C PHE A 26 5.78 1.47 3.94
N ALA A 27 6.49 2.08 2.99
CA ALA A 27 7.48 3.11 3.30
C ALA A 27 6.83 4.31 4.01
N LEU A 28 5.67 4.78 3.54
CA LEU A 28 4.91 5.86 4.17
C LEU A 28 4.42 5.49 5.57
N ILE A 29 3.94 4.26 5.77
CA ILE A 29 3.54 3.76 7.10
C ILE A 29 4.73 3.79 8.06
N ILE A 30 5.90 3.32 7.64
CA ILE A 30 7.11 3.30 8.48
C ILE A 30 7.53 4.72 8.84
N VAL A 31 7.54 5.63 7.86
CA VAL A 31 7.88 7.05 8.10
C VAL A 31 6.90 7.68 9.09
N GLY A 32 5.59 7.52 8.88
CA GLY A 32 4.57 8.05 9.79
C GLY A 32 4.69 7.46 11.21
N ALA A 33 4.98 6.16 11.33
CA ALA A 33 5.21 5.51 12.62
C ALA A 33 6.45 6.06 13.34
N VAL A 34 7.55 6.32 12.62
CA VAL A 34 8.77 6.92 13.19
C VAL A 34 8.49 8.33 13.71
N ILE A 35 7.77 9.16 12.94
CA ILE A 35 7.40 10.52 13.34
C ILE A 35 6.57 10.47 14.63
N LEU A 36 5.52 9.64 14.66
CA LEU A 36 4.67 9.46 15.83
C LEU A 36 5.48 9.03 17.07
N ILE A 37 6.44 8.11 16.92
CA ILE A 37 7.31 7.68 18.02
C ILE A 37 8.18 8.84 18.51
N MET A 38 8.77 9.63 17.59
CA MET A 38 9.60 10.79 17.97
C MET A 38 8.78 11.83 18.73
N ASP A 39 7.54 12.09 18.33
CA ASP A 39 6.68 13.05 19.00
C ASP A 39 6.22 12.56 20.36
N LEU A 40 5.89 11.26 20.50
CA LEU A 40 5.63 10.66 21.80
C LEU A 40 6.86 10.76 22.73
N ILE A 41 8.07 10.52 22.22
CA ILE A 41 9.30 10.64 23.03
C ILE A 41 9.48 12.07 23.53
N LYS A 42 9.25 13.09 22.67
CA LYS A 42 9.33 14.51 23.07
C LYS A 42 8.33 14.84 24.17
N GLU A 43 7.09 14.39 24.03
CA GLU A 43 6.04 14.58 25.04
C GLU A 43 6.45 13.96 26.40
N PHE A 44 6.94 12.72 26.39
CA PHE A 44 7.35 12.02 27.62
C PHE A 44 8.66 12.56 28.22
N SER A 45 9.45 13.33 27.47
CA SER A 45 10.70 13.92 27.97
C SER A 45 10.51 15.27 28.66
N GLY A 46 9.26 15.75 28.79
CA GLY A 46 8.90 16.86 29.69
C GLY A 46 9.22 18.25 29.16
N ASP A 47 9.31 18.40 27.84
CA ASP A 47 9.32 19.73 27.21
C ASP A 47 7.89 20.28 27.29
N ASP A 48 7.69 21.31 28.13
CA ASP A 48 6.39 21.92 28.40
C ASP A 48 5.68 22.34 27.10
N GLY A 49 4.58 21.67 26.75
CA GLY A 49 3.76 22.09 25.61
C GLY A 49 2.59 21.17 25.35
N ALA A 50 1.48 21.41 26.07
CA ALA A 50 0.14 20.85 25.87
C ALA A 50 -0.01 19.90 24.65
N PHE A 51 -0.12 18.59 24.92
CA PHE A 51 -0.44 17.53 23.96
C PHE A 51 -1.01 18.06 22.63
N GLU A 52 -0.14 18.22 21.63
CA GLU A 52 -0.55 18.67 20.31
C GLU A 52 -1.23 17.50 19.59
N LEU A 53 -2.47 17.20 20.00
CA LEU A 53 -3.37 16.25 19.34
C LEU A 53 -3.39 16.47 17.81
N MET A 54 -3.21 17.72 17.38
CA MET A 54 -3.11 18.11 15.98
C MET A 54 -1.90 17.47 15.26
N VAL A 55 -0.72 17.38 15.88
CA VAL A 55 0.47 16.74 15.31
C VAL A 55 0.34 15.22 15.29
N ALA A 56 -0.29 14.64 16.31
CA ALA A 56 -0.61 13.21 16.31
C ALA A 56 -1.62 12.84 15.18
N ILE A 57 -2.60 13.71 14.92
CA ILE A 57 -3.55 13.56 13.82
C ILE A 57 -2.85 13.69 12.45
N GLU A 58 -1.96 14.66 12.30
CA GLU A 58 -1.18 14.86 11.05
C GLU A 58 -0.26 13.68 10.75
N SER A 59 0.36 13.10 11.79
CA SER A 59 1.16 11.87 11.68
C SER A 59 0.31 10.66 11.30
N ALA A 60 -0.91 10.56 11.82
CA ALA A 60 -1.85 9.51 11.46
C ALA A 60 -2.30 9.64 9.99
N GLU A 61 -2.40 10.84 9.43
CA GLU A 61 -2.74 11.06 8.02
C GLU A 61 -1.70 10.43 7.08
N ILE A 62 -0.40 10.59 7.37
CA ILE A 62 0.68 9.98 6.58
C ILE A 62 0.59 8.45 6.63
N MET A 63 0.31 7.89 7.81
CA MET A 63 0.12 6.45 7.97
C MET A 63 -1.11 5.94 7.20
N VAL A 64 -2.23 6.67 7.25
CA VAL A 64 -3.46 6.36 6.51
C VAL A 64 -3.23 6.44 5.00
N ALA A 65 -2.50 7.45 4.52
CA ALA A 65 -2.09 7.54 3.12
C ALA A 65 -1.26 6.31 2.71
N GLY A 66 -0.31 5.89 3.55
CA GLY A 66 0.47 4.68 3.34
C GLY A 66 -0.38 3.40 3.27
N VAL A 67 -1.37 3.26 4.16
CA VAL A 67 -2.34 2.14 4.13
C VAL A 67 -3.16 2.16 2.84
N MET A 68 -3.59 3.34 2.38
CA MET A 68 -4.34 3.48 1.13
C MET A 68 -3.51 3.06 -0.08
N PHE A 69 -2.24 3.48 -0.18
CA PHE A 69 -1.34 3.04 -1.25
C PHE A 69 -1.10 1.54 -1.22
N ALA A 70 -0.91 0.95 -0.03
CA ALA A 70 -0.77 -0.49 0.13
C ALA A 70 -2.03 -1.25 -0.29
N ALA A 71 -3.21 -0.76 0.10
CA ALA A 71 -4.49 -1.35 -0.29
C ALA A 71 -4.72 -1.28 -1.80
N LEU A 72 -4.38 -0.16 -2.45
CA LEU A 72 -4.45 -0.03 -3.92
C LEU A 72 -3.54 -1.02 -4.63
N GLY A 73 -2.33 -1.25 -4.09
CA GLY A 73 -1.44 -2.30 -4.58
C GLY A 73 -2.10 -3.69 -4.52
N GLN A 74 -2.73 -4.03 -3.39
CA GLN A 74 -3.45 -5.32 -3.24
C GLN A 74 -4.65 -5.45 -4.18
N VAL A 75 -5.39 -4.37 -4.42
CA VAL A 75 -6.50 -4.35 -5.38
C VAL A 75 -6.01 -4.68 -6.79
N LEU A 76 -4.87 -4.12 -7.22
CA LEU A 76 -4.28 -4.42 -8.53
C LEU A 76 -3.85 -5.89 -8.66
N VAL A 77 -3.30 -6.48 -7.60
CA VAL A 77 -3.01 -7.93 -7.56
C VAL A 77 -4.30 -8.75 -7.70
N CYS A 78 -5.36 -8.34 -7.00
CA CYS A 78 -6.66 -9.02 -7.04
C CYS A 78 -7.27 -8.96 -8.45
N LEU A 79 -7.27 -7.79 -9.10
CA LEU A 79 -7.74 -7.62 -10.48
C LEU A 79 -6.96 -8.49 -11.46
N ARG A 80 -5.63 -8.56 -11.32
CA ARG A 80 -4.80 -9.47 -12.13
C ARG A 80 -5.19 -10.94 -11.92
N SER A 81 -5.42 -11.35 -10.67
CA SER A 81 -5.84 -12.72 -10.35
C SER A 81 -7.19 -13.07 -11.01
N ILE A 82 -8.16 -12.15 -10.93
CA ILE A 82 -9.47 -12.31 -11.58
C ILE A 82 -9.31 -12.44 -13.10
N ALA A 83 -8.54 -11.55 -13.73
CA ALA A 83 -8.33 -11.58 -15.18
C ALA A 83 -7.73 -12.91 -15.67
N VAL A 84 -6.71 -13.41 -14.97
CA VAL A 84 -6.07 -14.71 -15.29
C VAL A 84 -7.05 -15.88 -15.07
N ASN A 85 -7.89 -15.82 -14.03
CA ASN A 85 -8.86 -16.88 -13.76
C ASN A 85 -10.02 -16.88 -14.77
N CYS A 86 -10.53 -15.71 -15.18
CA CYS A 86 -11.56 -15.61 -16.20
C CYS A 86 -11.09 -16.18 -17.55
N GLU A 87 -9.84 -15.90 -17.95
CA GLU A 87 -9.26 -16.48 -19.17
C GLU A 87 -9.19 -18.02 -19.09
N LYS A 88 -8.70 -18.55 -17.97
CA LYS A 88 -8.64 -20.01 -17.74
C LYS A 88 -10.00 -20.70 -17.84
N MET A 89 -11.06 -20.03 -17.41
CA MET A 89 -12.42 -20.55 -17.56
C MET A 89 -12.88 -20.49 -19.02
N SER A 90 -12.61 -19.38 -19.71
CA SER A 90 -12.98 -19.20 -21.12
C SER A 90 -12.25 -20.13 -22.08
N CYS A 91 -11.03 -20.58 -21.77
CA CYS A 91 -10.29 -21.55 -22.61
C CYS A 91 -10.64 -23.01 -22.31
N LYS A 92 -11.54 -23.28 -21.34
CA LYS A 92 -11.95 -24.63 -20.93
C LYS A 92 -13.26 -25.10 -21.59
N ASP A 93 -13.98 -24.20 -22.25
CA ASP A 93 -15.15 -24.47 -23.09
C ASP A 93 -14.74 -24.55 -24.57
#